data_AF-A0A9E4IMD3-F1
#
_entry.id   AF-A0A9E4IMD3-F1
#
_cell.length_a   1.000
_cell.length_b   1.000
_cell.length_c   1.000
_cell.angle_alpha   90.00
_cell.angle_beta   90.00
_cell.angle_gamma   90.00
#
_symmetry.space_group_name_H-M   'P 1'
#
loop_
_entity.id
_entity.type
_entity.pdbx_description
1 polymer ?
#
loop_
_entity_poly.entity_id
_entity_poly.type
_entity_poly.pdbx_seq_one_letter_code
_entity_poly.pdbx_strand_id
1 'polypeptide(L)'
;MFNRITLVPAAGTSSTLPTTSRRAFGRRFGLSAAGLALAGCSASEPPADPALAEAAVDQGFVPAQDAASQAAVTPDAALTLLADGNARFVAGTPVRRDYSDQIRATAAGQYPFAVVLGCIDSRVPIETVFDQGIGDIFAARIAGNIVNTELLGSMEFACRLA
;
A
#
# COMPACT_ATOMS: atom_id res chain seq x y z
N MET A 1 -4.33 -24.05 -19.12
CA MET A 1 -5.15 -22.95 -18.56
C MET A 1 -4.16 -21.85 -18.16
N PHE A 2 -3.81 -20.99 -19.11
CA PHE A 2 -2.72 -20.01 -18.96
C PHE A 2 -3.21 -18.81 -18.15
N ASN A 3 -2.88 -18.75 -16.87
CA ASN A 3 -3.10 -17.55 -16.06
C ASN A 3 -1.89 -16.63 -16.24
N ARG A 4 -1.88 -15.86 -17.33
CA ARG A 4 -0.74 -14.99 -17.71
C ARG A 4 -0.88 -13.64 -17.01
N ILE A 5 -0.05 -13.38 -16.01
CA ILE A 5 0.03 -12.08 -15.34
C ILE A 5 0.79 -11.12 -16.26
N THR A 6 0.21 -9.95 -16.52
CA THR A 6 0.84 -8.92 -17.35
C THR A 6 1.34 -7.80 -16.45
N LEU A 7 2.66 -7.60 -16.46
CA LEU A 7 3.32 -6.49 -15.78
C LEU A 7 3.39 -5.32 -16.76
N VAL A 8 2.76 -4.20 -16.40
CA VAL A 8 2.79 -2.98 -17.21
C VAL A 8 3.77 -2.01 -16.57
N PRO A 9 4.88 -1.65 -17.23
CA PRO A 9 5.79 -0.63 -16.71
C PRO A 9 5.12 0.75 -16.75
N ALA A 10 5.25 1.51 -15.67
CA ALA A 10 4.72 2.87 -15.56
C ALA A 10 5.49 3.82 -16.48
N ALA A 11 4.94 4.13 -17.66
CA ALA A 11 5.45 5.18 -18.52
C ALA A 11 4.61 6.45 -18.32
N GLY A 12 5.23 7.51 -17.79
CA GLY A 12 4.60 8.78 -17.51
C GLY A 12 4.21 9.54 -18.78
N THR A 13 2.92 9.86 -18.92
CA THR A 13 2.48 11.04 -19.67
C THR A 13 1.33 11.75 -18.93
N SER A 14 1.58 13.03 -18.65
CA SER A 14 0.74 13.96 -17.92
C SER A 14 -0.50 14.37 -18.75
N SER A 15 -1.69 14.16 -18.20
CA SER A 15 -2.89 14.89 -18.63
C SER A 15 -3.65 15.38 -17.41
N THR A 16 -3.64 16.70 -17.22
CA THR A 16 -4.26 17.45 -16.13
C THR A 16 -5.79 17.44 -16.25
N LEU A 17 -6.51 17.01 -15.21
CA LEU A 17 -7.95 17.28 -15.05
C LEU A 17 -8.27 17.73 -13.62
N PRO A 18 -9.29 18.59 -13.44
CA PRO A 18 -9.41 19.46 -12.28
C PRO A 18 -10.02 18.80 -11.03
N THR A 19 -9.44 19.10 -9.88
CA THR A 19 -9.94 18.78 -8.53
C THR A 19 -11.18 19.59 -8.18
N THR A 20 -12.31 18.93 -7.92
CA THR A 20 -13.51 19.57 -7.35
C THR A 20 -13.57 19.29 -5.85
N SER A 21 -13.43 20.34 -5.03
CA SER A 21 -13.48 20.26 -3.56
C SER A 21 -14.87 19.88 -3.06
N ARG A 22 -14.96 18.92 -2.12
CA ARG A 22 -16.19 18.67 -1.36
C ARG A 22 -16.08 19.35 0.00
N ARG A 23 -16.76 20.49 0.14
CA ARG A 23 -16.99 21.18 1.42
C ARG A 23 -18.11 20.50 2.21
N ALA A 24 -17.81 20.28 3.49
CA ALA A 24 -18.69 20.39 4.66
C ALA A 24 -20.04 19.65 4.66
N PHE A 25 -20.10 18.54 5.41
CA PHE A 25 -21.35 17.95 5.89
C PHE A 25 -21.31 17.81 7.42
N GLY A 26 -22.33 18.35 8.09
CA GLY A 26 -22.80 17.85 9.38
C GLY A 26 -22.18 18.45 10.64
N ARG A 27 -22.53 19.70 10.94
CA ARG A 27 -22.38 20.30 12.27
C ARG A 27 -23.68 20.08 13.06
N ARG A 28 -23.55 19.72 14.35
CA ARG A 28 -24.54 19.82 15.46
C ARG A 28 -25.31 18.54 15.83
N PHE A 29 -24.85 17.87 16.90
CA PHE A 29 -25.71 17.37 17.98
C PHE A 29 -25.03 17.75 19.31
N GLY A 30 -25.84 18.22 20.27
CA GLY A 30 -25.37 18.94 21.45
C GLY A 30 -25.51 18.22 22.79
N LEU A 31 -25.01 18.95 23.79
CA LEU A 31 -25.30 18.97 25.23
C LEU A 31 -24.84 17.83 26.18
N SER A 32 -24.08 18.30 27.19
CA SER A 32 -24.03 17.93 28.62
C SER A 32 -23.54 16.52 29.01
N ALA A 33 -22.82 16.27 30.12
CA ALA A 33 -22.63 16.98 31.38
C ALA A 33 -21.27 16.64 32.02
N ALA A 34 -20.95 17.37 33.08
CA ALA A 34 -19.75 17.32 33.91
C ALA A 34 -19.41 15.97 34.56
N GLY A 35 -18.11 15.73 34.81
CA GLY A 35 -17.62 14.62 35.62
C GLY A 35 -16.11 14.72 35.87
N LEU A 36 -15.76 15.10 37.09
CA LEU A 36 -14.43 15.32 37.68
C LEU A 36 -13.66 14.01 37.91
N ALA A 37 -12.37 13.93 37.52
CA ALA A 37 -11.28 13.29 38.30
C ALA A 37 -9.92 13.44 37.59
N LEU A 38 -8.93 13.97 38.33
CA LEU A 38 -7.52 13.96 37.94
C LEU A 38 -6.94 12.54 38.06
N ALA A 39 -6.21 12.11 37.03
CA ALA A 39 -5.09 11.20 37.20
C ALA A 39 -3.98 11.65 36.25
N GLY A 40 -2.89 12.17 36.84
CA GLY A 40 -1.68 12.52 36.10
C GLY A 40 -1.02 11.26 35.56
N CYS A 41 -0.85 11.20 34.25
CA CYS A 41 0.18 10.41 33.62
C CYS A 41 1.09 11.40 32.91
N SER A 42 2.32 11.52 33.40
CA SER A 42 3.41 12.27 32.80
C SER A 42 3.49 11.95 31.30
N ALA A 43 3.28 12.97 30.46
CA ALA A 43 3.75 12.94 29.09
C ALA A 43 5.29 12.86 29.16
N SER A 44 5.83 11.66 28.96
CA SER A 44 7.24 11.53 28.59
C SER A 44 7.37 12.17 27.22
N GLU A 45 8.06 13.31 27.15
CA GLU A 45 8.49 13.90 25.89
C GLU A 45 9.21 12.82 25.06
N PRO A 46 8.96 12.73 23.74
CA PRO A 46 9.74 11.85 22.89
C PRO A 46 11.21 12.32 22.95
N PRO A 47 12.18 11.41 23.14
CA PRO A 47 13.57 11.81 23.30
C PRO A 47 14.08 12.53 22.05
N ALA A 48 14.62 13.73 22.28
CA ALA A 48 15.26 14.59 21.29
C ALA A 48 16.71 14.16 21.03
N ASP A 49 16.97 12.85 20.91
CA ASP A 49 18.29 12.30 20.61
C ASP A 49 18.27 11.55 19.27
N PRO A 50 19.05 11.98 18.26
CA PRO A 50 19.08 11.34 16.93
C PRO A 50 19.70 9.93 16.94
N ALA A 51 20.25 9.47 18.06
CA ALA A 51 20.83 8.14 18.22
C ALA A 51 19.84 7.08 18.75
N LEU A 52 18.66 7.47 19.24
CA LEU A 52 17.62 6.53 19.70
C LEU A 52 16.58 6.20 18.61
N ALA A 53 16.64 6.88 17.46
CA ALA A 53 15.88 6.52 16.28
C ALA A 53 16.35 5.19 15.63
N GLU A 54 17.58 4.75 15.93
CA GLU A 54 18.15 3.50 15.41
C GLU A 54 17.92 2.28 16.33
N ALA A 55 17.06 2.40 17.34
CA ALA A 55 16.81 1.35 18.35
C ALA A 55 15.43 0.65 18.24
N ALA A 56 14.77 0.70 17.09
CA ALA A 56 13.55 -0.08 16.80
C ALA A 56 13.74 -0.99 15.58
N VAL A 57 14.82 -1.77 15.54
CA VAL A 57 14.97 -2.92 14.64
C VAL A 57 14.91 -4.19 15.49
N ASP A 58 13.71 -4.69 15.82
CA ASP A 58 13.54 -6.09 16.26
C ASP A 58 12.08 -6.53 16.32
N GLN A 59 11.47 -6.79 15.17
CA GLN A 59 10.56 -7.94 14.96
C GLN A 59 10.70 -8.26 13.48
N GLY A 60 11.13 -9.47 13.10
CA GLY A 60 11.35 -9.87 11.69
C GLY A 60 10.08 -9.84 10.83
N PHE A 61 9.61 -8.63 10.52
CA PHE A 61 8.43 -8.23 9.80
C PHE A 61 8.82 -7.13 8.79
N VAL A 62 8.35 -7.27 7.54
CA VAL A 62 8.52 -6.27 6.48
C VAL A 62 7.51 -5.12 6.64
N PRO A 63 7.95 -3.86 6.83
CA PRO A 63 7.05 -2.72 6.93
C PRO A 63 6.30 -2.48 5.60
N ALA A 64 5.20 -1.71 5.65
CA ALA A 64 4.54 -1.22 4.44
C ALA A 64 5.46 -0.26 3.66
N GLN A 65 5.24 -0.15 2.35
CA GLN A 65 5.89 0.89 1.55
C GLN A 65 5.53 2.31 2.03
N ASP A 66 6.51 3.20 1.99
CA ASP A 66 6.36 4.64 2.20
C ASP A 66 6.83 5.42 0.96
N ALA A 67 6.70 6.75 1.01
CA ALA A 67 7.08 7.62 -0.10
C ALA A 67 8.55 7.51 -0.49
N ALA A 68 9.45 7.30 0.48
CA ALA A 68 10.87 7.22 0.24
C ALA A 68 11.26 5.86 -0.35
N SER A 69 10.70 4.77 0.19
CA SER A 69 10.93 3.42 -0.31
C SER A 69 10.40 3.26 -1.72
N GLN A 70 9.21 3.80 -2.01
CA GLN A 70 8.60 3.76 -3.34
C GLN A 70 9.39 4.56 -4.38
N ALA A 71 9.83 5.78 -4.03
CA ALA A 71 10.61 6.63 -4.93
C ALA A 71 11.99 6.03 -5.27
N ALA A 72 12.51 5.15 -4.42
CA ALA A 72 13.74 4.41 -4.66
C ALA A 72 13.56 3.21 -5.60
N VAL A 73 12.33 2.75 -5.86
CA VAL A 73 12.07 1.58 -6.72
C VAL A 73 12.06 2.00 -8.19
N THR A 74 13.02 1.49 -8.95
CA THR A 74 13.01 1.59 -10.42
C THR A 74 12.09 0.52 -11.03
N PRO A 75 11.63 0.67 -12.28
CA PRO A 75 10.80 -0.35 -12.93
C PRO A 75 11.45 -1.74 -12.96
N ASP A 76 12.77 -1.83 -13.20
CA ASP A 76 13.49 -3.11 -13.18
C ASP A 76 13.60 -3.70 -11.77
N ALA A 77 13.77 -2.83 -10.76
CA ALA A 77 13.73 -3.26 -9.36
C ALA A 77 12.34 -3.76 -8.97
N ALA A 78 11.26 -3.11 -9.42
CA ALA A 78 9.89 -3.57 -9.20
C ALA A 78 9.64 -4.97 -9.78
N LEU A 79 10.12 -5.23 -11.00
CA LEU A 79 10.05 -6.57 -11.61
C LEU A 79 10.81 -7.60 -10.78
N THR A 80 12.00 -7.23 -10.29
CA THR A 80 12.83 -8.10 -9.44
C THR A 80 12.14 -8.41 -8.11
N LEU A 81 11.58 -7.40 -7.44
CA LEU A 81 10.83 -7.57 -6.18
C LEU A 81 9.64 -8.53 -6.34
N LEU A 82 8.91 -8.43 -7.45
CA LEU A 82 7.81 -9.34 -7.77
C LEU A 82 8.34 -10.75 -8.06
N ALA A 83 9.39 -10.89 -8.86
CA ALA A 83 9.99 -12.19 -9.16
C ALA A 83 10.50 -12.90 -7.90
N ASP A 84 11.19 -12.18 -7.01
CA ASP A 84 11.70 -12.70 -5.74
C ASP A 84 10.56 -13.10 -4.79
N GLY A 85 9.51 -12.30 -4.75
CA GLY A 85 8.31 -12.63 -3.99
C GLY A 85 7.59 -13.87 -4.50
N ASN A 86 7.52 -14.04 -5.82
CA ASN A 86 7.00 -15.27 -6.40
C ASN A 86 7.89 -16.48 -6.09
N ALA A 87 9.21 -16.32 -6.12
CA ALA A 87 10.14 -17.37 -5.75
C ALA A 87 9.93 -17.83 -4.29
N ARG A 88 9.71 -16.88 -3.36
CA ARG A 88 9.36 -17.19 -1.95
C ARG A 88 8.03 -17.92 -1.82
N PHE A 89 7.01 -17.49 -2.57
CA PHE A 89 5.71 -18.18 -2.61
C PHE A 89 5.85 -19.63 -3.08
N VAL A 90 6.57 -19.86 -4.18
CA VAL A 90 6.82 -21.21 -4.73
C VAL A 90 7.63 -22.08 -3.76
N ALA A 91 8.61 -21.49 -3.08
CA ALA A 91 9.43 -22.18 -2.08
C ALA A 91 8.68 -22.47 -0.76
N GLY A 92 7.49 -21.90 -0.55
CA GLY A 92 6.75 -22.02 0.71
C GLY A 92 7.39 -21.25 1.86
N THR A 93 8.19 -20.22 1.56
CA THR A 93 8.90 -19.39 2.53
C THR A 93 8.49 -17.92 2.44
N PRO A 94 7.20 -17.57 2.61
CA PRO A 94 6.73 -16.20 2.54
C PRO A 94 7.29 -15.35 3.68
N VAL A 95 7.43 -14.05 3.45
CA VAL A 95 7.87 -13.16 4.52
C VAL A 95 6.74 -12.99 5.53
N ARG A 96 7.08 -13.07 6.83
CA ARG A 96 6.09 -12.85 7.89
C ARG A 96 5.59 -11.43 7.83
N ARG A 97 4.26 -11.26 8.03
CA ARG A 97 3.62 -9.94 8.06
C ARG A 97 2.73 -9.62 9.27
N ASP A 98 2.86 -8.43 9.87
CA ASP A 98 1.83 -7.79 10.71
C ASP A 98 0.95 -6.84 9.87
N TYR A 99 -0.13 -7.40 9.38
CA TYR A 99 -1.12 -6.65 8.60
C TYR A 99 -1.82 -5.56 9.41
N SER A 100 -1.90 -5.68 10.73
CA SER A 100 -2.55 -4.65 11.56
C SER A 100 -1.75 -3.34 11.50
N ASP A 101 -0.43 -3.46 11.55
CA ASP A 101 0.46 -2.31 11.44
C ASP A 101 0.52 -1.76 10.01
N GLN A 102 0.51 -2.60 8.98
CA GLN A 102 0.42 -2.11 7.59
C GLN A 102 -0.88 -1.34 7.35
N ILE A 103 -2.03 -1.84 7.83
CA ILE A 103 -3.31 -1.13 7.72
C ILE A 103 -3.23 0.25 8.37
N ARG A 104 -2.63 0.35 9.57
CA ARG A 104 -2.46 1.63 10.26
C ARG A 104 -1.53 2.55 9.48
N ALA A 105 -0.42 2.04 8.97
CA ALA A 105 0.57 2.79 8.20
C ALA A 105 -0.03 3.33 6.89
N THR A 106 -0.88 2.55 6.22
CA THR A 106 -1.47 2.93 4.93
C THR A 106 -2.79 3.70 5.06
N ALA A 107 -3.28 3.97 6.27
CA ALA A 107 -4.60 4.57 6.49
C ALA A 107 -4.71 6.01 5.96
N ALA A 108 -3.63 6.78 6.02
CA ALA A 108 -3.58 8.16 5.55
C ALA A 108 -3.18 8.28 4.07
N GLY A 109 -2.53 7.27 3.51
CA GLY A 109 -1.99 7.25 2.15
C GLY A 109 -1.27 5.94 1.87
N GLN A 110 -1.11 5.62 0.59
CA GLN A 110 -0.47 4.39 0.14
C GLN A 110 0.58 4.70 -0.94
N TYR A 111 1.65 3.92 -0.95
CA TYR A 111 2.80 4.12 -1.84
C TYR A 111 3.17 2.83 -2.58
N PRO A 112 2.25 2.26 -3.37
CA PRO A 112 2.53 1.03 -4.10
C PRO A 112 3.58 1.27 -5.19
N PHE A 113 4.49 0.32 -5.36
CA PHE A 113 5.58 0.42 -6.34
C PHE A 113 5.22 -0.18 -7.71
N ALA A 114 4.12 -0.93 -7.81
CA ALA A 114 3.69 -1.56 -9.06
C ALA A 114 2.17 -1.70 -9.16
N VAL A 115 1.67 -1.74 -10.41
CA VAL A 115 0.31 -2.19 -10.74
C VAL A 115 0.38 -3.52 -11.48
N VAL A 116 -0.41 -4.49 -11.04
CA VAL A 116 -0.41 -5.85 -11.61
C VAL A 116 -1.80 -6.20 -12.11
N LEU A 117 -1.89 -6.56 -13.39
CA LEU A 117 -3.11 -7.04 -14.02
C LEU A 117 -3.20 -8.56 -13.94
N GLY A 118 -4.23 -9.07 -13.27
CA GLY A 118 -4.50 -10.49 -13.14
C GLY A 118 -5.97 -10.86 -13.26
N CYS A 119 -6.26 -12.15 -13.08
CA CYS A 119 -7.60 -12.70 -13.28
C CYS A 119 -8.41 -12.58 -12.01
N ILE A 120 -9.73 -12.52 -12.13
CA ILE A 120 -10.65 -12.69 -10.98
C ILE A 120 -10.70 -14.14 -10.46
N ASP A 121 -9.88 -15.04 -11.02
CA ASP A 121 -9.73 -16.42 -10.56
C ASP A 121 -9.36 -16.46 -9.06
N SER A 122 -10.21 -17.09 -8.25
CA SER A 122 -10.05 -17.15 -6.79
C SER A 122 -8.79 -17.91 -6.35
N ARG A 123 -8.19 -18.71 -7.24
CA ARG A 123 -7.02 -19.53 -6.93
C ARG A 123 -5.70 -18.77 -7.06
N VAL A 124 -5.72 -17.57 -7.66
CA VAL A 124 -4.52 -16.79 -7.94
C VAL A 124 -4.66 -15.36 -7.38
N PRO A 125 -4.68 -15.21 -6.04
CA PRO A 125 -4.54 -13.90 -5.40
C PRO A 125 -3.16 -13.32 -5.68
N ILE A 126 -3.12 -12.12 -6.25
CA ILE A 126 -1.89 -11.51 -6.79
C ILE A 126 -0.90 -11.21 -5.66
N GLU A 127 -1.41 -10.63 -4.58
CA GLU A 127 -0.65 -10.23 -3.39
C GLU A 127 0.01 -11.44 -2.75
N THR A 128 -0.69 -12.57 -2.65
CA THR A 128 -0.11 -13.80 -2.09
C THR A 128 0.89 -14.46 -3.03
N VAL A 129 0.59 -14.52 -4.33
CA VAL A 129 1.45 -15.18 -5.34
C VAL A 129 2.78 -14.45 -5.52
N PHE A 130 2.78 -13.13 -5.35
CA PHE A 130 3.99 -12.33 -5.35
C PHE A 130 4.53 -12.06 -3.95
N ASP A 131 3.97 -12.68 -2.90
CA ASP A 131 4.37 -12.46 -1.51
C ASP A 131 4.56 -10.96 -1.20
N GLN A 132 3.52 -10.16 -1.44
CA GLN A 132 3.42 -8.72 -1.17
C GLN A 132 2.45 -8.43 -0.03
N GLY A 133 2.65 -7.30 0.65
CA GLY A 133 1.83 -6.82 1.77
C GLY A 133 0.75 -5.81 1.38
N ILE A 134 0.11 -5.25 2.39
CA ILE A 134 -0.90 -4.21 2.23
C ILE A 134 -0.20 -2.90 1.88
N GLY A 135 -0.62 -2.28 0.77
CA GLY A 135 -0.06 -1.02 0.28
C GLY A 135 1.15 -1.16 -0.64
N ASP A 136 1.66 -2.38 -0.86
CA ASP A 136 2.85 -2.62 -1.66
C ASP A 136 2.57 -2.56 -3.18
N ILE A 137 1.42 -3.06 -3.63
CA ILE A 137 1.03 -3.10 -5.05
C ILE A 137 -0.45 -2.75 -5.25
N PHE A 138 -0.77 -2.24 -6.44
CA PHE A 138 -2.14 -2.18 -6.94
C PHE A 138 -2.50 -3.46 -7.69
N ALA A 139 -3.51 -4.20 -7.23
CA ALA A 139 -4.01 -5.41 -7.88
C ALA A 139 -5.25 -5.11 -8.73
N ALA A 140 -5.06 -5.01 -10.05
CA ALA A 140 -6.13 -4.86 -11.03
C ALA A 140 -6.61 -6.25 -11.49
N ARG A 141 -7.90 -6.57 -11.31
CA ARG A 141 -8.41 -7.93 -11.59
C ARG A 141 -9.64 -7.92 -12.50
N ILE A 142 -9.56 -8.64 -13.62
CA ILE A 142 -10.66 -8.80 -14.58
C ILE A 142 -10.64 -10.21 -15.20
N ALA A 143 -11.81 -10.75 -15.54
CA ALA A 143 -11.90 -12.07 -16.18
C ALA A 143 -11.07 -12.10 -17.48
N GLY A 144 -10.15 -13.07 -17.57
CA GLY A 144 -9.30 -13.25 -18.76
C GLY A 144 -8.20 -12.20 -18.94
N ASN A 145 -7.97 -11.32 -17.95
CA ASN A 145 -6.93 -10.29 -17.96
C ASN A 145 -7.07 -9.34 -19.17
N ILE A 146 -8.32 -9.12 -19.62
CA ILE A 146 -8.65 -8.28 -20.76
C ILE A 146 -8.78 -6.83 -20.29
N VAL A 147 -7.98 -5.93 -20.86
CA VAL A 147 -8.05 -4.50 -20.54
C VAL A 147 -9.25 -3.86 -21.23
N ASN A 148 -10.07 -3.15 -20.46
CA ASN A 148 -11.10 -2.24 -20.98
C ASN A 148 -10.72 -0.78 -20.62
N THR A 149 -11.46 0.20 -21.15
CA THR A 149 -11.15 1.62 -20.96
C THR A 149 -11.20 2.06 -19.48
N GLU A 150 -12.12 1.49 -18.69
CA GLU A 150 -12.26 1.80 -17.27
C GLU A 150 -11.08 1.25 -16.45
N LEU A 151 -10.64 0.03 -16.77
CA LEU A 151 -9.48 -0.60 -16.13
C LEU A 151 -8.19 0.10 -16.54
N LEU A 152 -8.07 0.49 -17.81
CA LEU A 152 -6.93 1.28 -18.29
C LEU A 152 -6.85 2.61 -17.52
N GLY A 153 -7.97 3.32 -17.34
CA GLY A 153 -8.00 4.54 -16.53
C GLY A 153 -7.60 4.30 -15.07
N SER A 154 -7.96 3.15 -14.50
CA SER A 154 -7.54 2.76 -13.15
C SER A 154 -6.03 2.49 -13.07
N MET A 155 -5.46 1.87 -14.11
CA MET A 155 -4.01 1.61 -14.20
C MET A 155 -3.22 2.90 -14.46
N GLU A 156 -3.72 3.81 -15.29
CA GLU A 156 -3.13 5.14 -15.50
C GLU A 156 -3.14 5.97 -14.22
N PHE A 157 -4.22 5.88 -13.43
CA PHE A 157 -4.28 6.50 -12.11
C PHE A 157 -3.21 5.92 -11.18
N ALA A 158 -3.06 4.60 -11.15
CA ALA A 158 -2.02 3.93 -10.38
C ALA A 158 -0.62 4.42 -10.77
N CYS A 159 -0.31 4.52 -12.06
CA CYS A 159 0.99 4.99 -12.57
C CYS A 159 1.25 6.50 -12.41
N ARG A 160 0.23 7.29 -12.05
CA ARG A 160 0.36 8.75 -11.83
C ARG A 160 0.44 9.12 -10.35
N LEU A 161 -0.15 8.30 -9.48
CA LEU A 161 -0.08 8.47 -8.02
C LEU A 161 1.09 7.73 -7.39
N ALA A 162 1.56 6.66 -8.04
CA ALA A 162 2.88 6.09 -7.79
C ALA A 162 3.93 6.97 -8.50
#